data_AF-A0A962KCV5-F1
#
_entry.id   AF-A0A962KCV5-F1
#
_cell.length_a   1.000
_cell.length_b   1.000
_cell.length_c   1.000
_cell.angle_alpha   90.00
_cell.angle_beta   90.00
_cell.angle_gamma   90.00
#
_symmetry.space_group_name_H-M   'P 1'
#
loop_
_entity.id
_entity.type
_entity.pdbx_description
1 polymer ?
#
loop_
_entity_poly.entity_id
_entity_poly.type
_entity_poly.pdbx_seq_one_letter_code
_entity_poly.pdbx_strand_id
1 'polypeptide(L)'
;MQWARNLILVGLAIVSYLMILAWQKDYGSTSPQPTAETAVNRSVEASASINLPTPPLATNSDVPIAPVNAEVLASTPTVATQGLISVKTDVLDVKIDTLGGDVVALSLPTYTKTVDSKEAFDLLENNRQRLFVAQSGLIGTHGADARPEGRPIYQSPKAQYSLVSGQTQLQVPLYFTDKNGVEIQKIFTFTQGKYDIDVSYKIINRSTAPWHGLMFAQLKRDLAE
;
A
#
# COMPACT_ATOMS: atom_id res chain seq x y z
N MET A 1 -10.57 -8.94 -66.98
CA MET A 1 -11.38 -8.91 -65.74
C MET A 1 -10.87 -9.82 -64.62
N GLN A 2 -10.10 -10.89 -64.86
CA GLN A 2 -9.60 -11.75 -63.77
C GLN A 2 -8.35 -11.21 -63.05
N TRP A 3 -7.51 -10.43 -63.74
CA TRP A 3 -6.27 -9.89 -63.17
C TRP A 3 -6.53 -8.86 -62.05
N ALA A 4 -7.54 -8.01 -62.19
CA ALA A 4 -7.94 -7.04 -61.16
C ALA A 4 -8.47 -7.72 -59.88
N ARG A 5 -9.22 -8.81 -60.03
CA ARG A 5 -9.70 -9.62 -58.90
C ARG A 5 -8.55 -10.27 -58.14
N ASN A 6 -7.56 -10.81 -58.86
CA ASN A 6 -6.39 -11.42 -58.24
C ASN A 6 -5.54 -10.36 -57.52
N LEU A 7 -5.46 -9.12 -58.05
CA LEU A 7 -4.73 -8.01 -57.44
C LEU A 7 -5.36 -7.57 -56.11
N ILE A 8 -6.71 -7.55 -56.04
CA ILE A 8 -7.44 -7.27 -54.78
C ILE A 8 -7.21 -8.39 -53.75
N LEU A 9 -7.22 -9.65 -54.17
CA LEU A 9 -6.97 -10.78 -53.28
C LEU A 9 -5.55 -10.77 -52.70
N VAL A 10 -4.56 -10.41 -53.52
CA VAL A 10 -3.16 -10.24 -53.06
C VAL A 10 -3.04 -9.07 -52.08
N GLY A 11 -3.68 -7.93 -52.39
CA GLY A 11 -3.72 -6.78 -51.48
C GLY A 11 -4.35 -7.11 -50.13
N LEU A 12 -5.46 -7.85 -50.14
CA LEU A 12 -6.15 -8.29 -48.92
C LEU A 12 -5.28 -9.25 -48.10
N ALA A 13 -4.58 -10.19 -48.74
CA ALA A 13 -3.67 -11.11 -48.05
C ALA A 13 -2.53 -10.37 -47.34
N ILE A 14 -1.97 -9.33 -47.97
CA ILE A 14 -0.90 -8.50 -47.39
C ILE A 14 -1.43 -7.74 -46.16
N VAL A 15 -2.60 -7.10 -46.27
CA VAL A 15 -3.19 -6.33 -45.16
C VAL A 15 -3.54 -7.25 -43.99
N SER A 16 -4.12 -8.43 -44.23
CA SER A 16 -4.41 -9.40 -43.18
C SER A 16 -3.14 -9.92 -42.50
N TYR A 17 -2.07 -10.16 -43.26
CA TYR A 17 -0.78 -10.57 -42.71
C TYR A 17 -0.13 -9.47 -41.86
N LEU A 18 -0.19 -8.21 -42.30
CA LEU A 18 0.30 -7.06 -41.52
C LEU A 18 -0.49 -6.85 -40.22
N MET A 19 -1.80 -7.09 -40.23
CA MET A 19 -2.64 -7.04 -39.02
C MET A 19 -2.24 -8.11 -38.00
N ILE A 20 -1.93 -9.34 -38.47
CA ILE A 20 -1.44 -10.41 -37.59
C ILE A 20 -0.05 -10.10 -37.03
N LEU A 21 0.85 -9.53 -37.84
CA LEU A 21 2.17 -9.08 -37.38
C LEU A 21 2.05 -7.98 -36.31
N ALA A 22 1.17 -7.00 -36.51
CA ALA A 22 0.90 -5.96 -35.53
C ALA A 22 0.34 -6.55 -34.23
N TRP A 23 -0.64 -7.46 -34.34
CA TRP A 23 -1.19 -8.16 -33.18
C TRP A 23 -0.15 -9.00 -32.42
N GLN A 24 0.75 -9.70 -33.12
CA GLN A 24 1.87 -10.41 -32.48
C GLN A 24 2.90 -9.47 -31.84
N LYS A 25 3.13 -8.29 -32.42
CA LYS A 25 4.01 -7.27 -31.82
C LYS A 25 3.42 -6.70 -30.54
N ASP A 26 2.13 -6.39 -30.55
CA ASP A 26 1.44 -5.72 -29.45
C ASP A 26 1.07 -6.69 -28.31
N TYR A 27 0.85 -7.98 -28.62
CA TYR A 27 0.34 -8.96 -27.65
C TYR A 27 1.14 -10.28 -27.58
N GLY A 28 2.12 -10.50 -28.45
CA GLY A 28 2.84 -11.78 -28.54
C GLY A 28 4.00 -11.97 -27.56
N SER A 29 4.33 -10.97 -26.73
CA SER A 29 5.44 -11.05 -25.77
C SER A 29 4.97 -10.93 -24.32
N THR A 30 4.32 -11.98 -23.80
CA THR A 30 4.31 -12.25 -22.36
C THR A 30 4.88 -13.63 -22.10
N SER A 31 6.21 -13.68 -22.03
CA SER A 31 6.92 -14.75 -21.36
C SER A 31 8.07 -14.11 -20.59
N PRO A 32 8.09 -14.17 -19.24
CA PRO A 32 9.20 -13.65 -18.47
C PRO A 32 10.41 -14.55 -18.67
N GLN A 33 11.41 -14.06 -19.39
CA GLN A 33 12.70 -14.73 -19.49
C GLN A 33 13.63 -14.19 -18.38
N PRO A 34 14.20 -15.06 -17.53
CA PRO A 34 15.08 -14.65 -16.45
C PRO A 34 16.36 -14.06 -17.05
N THR A 35 16.66 -12.80 -16.73
CA THR A 35 17.96 -12.22 -17.07
C THR A 35 18.95 -12.62 -15.99
N ALA A 36 19.98 -13.36 -16.41
CA ALA A 36 21.09 -13.80 -15.60
C ALA A 36 21.91 -12.62 -15.06
N GLU A 37 22.24 -12.68 -13.77
CA GLU A 37 23.17 -11.80 -13.09
C GLU A 37 24.57 -11.91 -13.71
N THR A 38 25.18 -10.76 -14.00
CA THR A 38 26.61 -10.69 -14.31
C THR A 38 27.37 -10.55 -13.01
N ALA A 39 27.92 -11.67 -12.53
CA ALA A 39 28.83 -11.71 -11.39
C ALA A 39 30.20 -11.12 -11.78
N VAL A 40 30.64 -10.09 -11.06
CA VAL A 40 32.06 -9.66 -11.07
C VAL A 40 32.79 -10.41 -9.96
N ASN A 41 33.77 -11.20 -10.40
CA ASN A 41 34.77 -11.84 -9.55
C ASN A 41 35.51 -10.82 -8.69
N ARG A 42 35.49 -11.00 -7.36
CA ARG A 42 36.64 -10.71 -6.50
C ARG A 42 36.99 -11.95 -5.69
N SER A 43 38.27 -12.26 -5.75
CA SER A 43 38.97 -13.36 -5.10
C SER A 43 38.72 -13.43 -3.60
N VAL A 44 38.59 -14.67 -3.13
CA VAL A 44 38.46 -15.11 -1.74
C VAL A 44 39.83 -15.11 -1.07
N GLU A 45 39.92 -14.60 0.15
CA GLU A 45 40.85 -15.09 1.17
C GLU A 45 40.03 -15.44 2.42
N ALA A 46 40.14 -16.69 2.86
CA ALA A 46 39.35 -17.34 3.91
C ALA A 46 39.79 -16.86 5.31
N SER A 47 38.95 -16.83 6.35
CA SER A 47 38.52 -18.05 7.07
C SER A 47 37.50 -17.76 8.19
N ALA A 48 36.59 -18.73 8.40
CA ALA A 48 35.78 -19.06 9.59
C ALA A 48 34.79 -18.00 10.14
N SER A 49 33.51 -18.27 10.46
CA SER A 49 32.83 -19.49 10.90
C SER A 49 31.30 -19.39 10.71
N ILE A 50 30.67 -20.56 10.65
CA ILE A 50 29.26 -20.91 10.43
C ILE A 50 28.30 -20.26 11.45
N ASN A 51 27.15 -19.74 10.97
CA ASN A 51 25.80 -19.88 11.55
C ASN A 51 24.72 -19.22 10.64
N LEU A 52 23.78 -20.03 10.11
CA LEU A 52 22.44 -19.61 9.61
C LEU A 52 21.41 -20.02 10.72
N PRO A 53 20.21 -19.42 10.88
CA PRO A 53 19.18 -19.12 9.86
C PRO A 53 18.49 -17.73 9.99
N THR A 54 17.92 -17.08 8.97
CA THR A 54 16.51 -17.15 8.47
C THR A 54 16.27 -15.84 7.66
N PRO A 55 15.46 -15.78 6.57
CA PRO A 55 15.38 -14.58 5.72
C PRO A 55 14.71 -13.37 6.40
N PRO A 56 15.15 -12.12 6.14
CA PRO A 56 14.50 -10.95 6.70
C PRO A 56 13.13 -10.71 6.04
N LEU A 57 12.15 -10.47 6.91
CA LEU A 57 10.84 -9.89 6.58
C LEU A 57 11.05 -8.60 5.77
N ALA A 58 10.25 -8.42 4.72
CA ALA A 58 10.27 -7.24 3.87
C ALA A 58 10.10 -5.96 4.70
N THR A 59 11.19 -5.21 4.87
CA THR A 59 11.15 -3.85 5.38
C THR A 59 10.67 -2.93 4.25
N ASN A 60 9.51 -2.29 4.43
CA ASN A 60 9.03 -1.26 3.50
C ASN A 60 9.91 0.01 3.64
N SER A 61 11.06 0.03 2.98
CA SER A 61 12.11 1.06 3.06
C SER A 61 11.78 2.40 2.36
N ASP A 62 10.51 2.73 2.19
CA ASP A 62 10.07 3.85 1.34
C ASP A 62 9.46 5.03 2.12
N VAL A 63 9.50 4.97 3.47
CA VAL A 63 9.13 6.09 4.33
C VAL A 63 10.34 7.03 4.48
N PRO A 64 10.17 8.36 4.36
CA PRO A 64 11.27 9.32 4.57
C PRO A 64 11.91 9.16 5.96
N ILE A 65 13.22 8.92 5.98
CA ILE A 65 14.01 8.73 7.21
C ILE A 65 14.64 10.06 7.63
N ALA A 66 14.47 10.44 8.90
CA ALA A 66 15.22 11.53 9.54
C ALA A 66 16.35 10.92 10.41
N PRO A 67 17.54 11.54 10.50
CA PRO A 67 18.68 10.93 11.19
C PRO A 67 18.50 10.92 12.72
N VAL A 68 18.49 9.75 13.37
CA VAL A 68 18.56 9.62 14.85
C VAL A 68 19.14 8.26 15.33
N ASN A 69 19.83 8.29 16.48
CA ASN A 69 20.38 7.16 17.24
C ASN A 69 19.32 6.49 18.16
N ALA A 70 19.47 5.18 18.44
CA ALA A 70 18.46 4.32 19.07
C ALA A 70 18.89 3.71 20.42
N GLU A 71 17.94 3.53 21.36
CA GLU A 71 18.02 2.60 22.51
C GLU A 71 16.60 2.18 22.99
N VAL A 72 16.44 0.99 23.61
CA VAL A 72 15.26 0.07 23.53
C VAL A 72 14.56 -0.22 24.89
N LEU A 73 13.31 -0.76 24.83
CA LEU A 73 12.52 -1.62 25.79
C LEU A 73 11.32 -0.92 26.53
N ALA A 74 10.13 -1.47 26.86
CA ALA A 74 9.32 -2.69 26.54
C ALA A 74 7.81 -2.57 27.04
N SER A 75 6.86 -3.24 26.33
CA SER A 75 5.44 -3.76 26.54
C SER A 75 4.55 -3.45 27.80
N THR A 76 3.18 -3.41 27.86
CA THR A 76 1.99 -4.06 27.18
C THR A 76 0.64 -3.38 27.65
N PRO A 77 -0.60 -3.55 27.06
CA PRO A 77 -1.38 -4.81 26.97
C PRO A 77 -2.11 -5.08 25.62
N THR A 78 -2.78 -6.24 25.54
CA THR A 78 -3.27 -6.95 24.34
C THR A 78 -4.55 -6.38 23.71
N VAL A 79 -4.43 -5.94 22.46
CA VAL A 79 -5.52 -5.66 21.49
C VAL A 79 -5.19 -6.43 20.21
N ALA A 80 -6.19 -6.72 19.37
CA ALA A 80 -6.05 -7.42 18.09
C ALA A 80 -4.73 -7.03 17.39
N THR A 81 -3.80 -7.98 17.41
CA THR A 81 -2.41 -7.76 17.03
C THR A 81 -2.27 -8.20 15.58
N GLN A 82 -1.96 -7.23 14.71
CA GLN A 82 -1.69 -7.40 13.28
C GLN A 82 -2.89 -7.79 12.41
N GLY A 83 -3.20 -6.93 11.45
CA GLY A 83 -4.19 -7.23 10.41
C GLY A 83 -4.71 -6.01 9.68
N LEU A 84 -5.74 -6.26 8.86
CA LEU A 84 -6.52 -5.25 8.16
C LEU A 84 -7.79 -4.91 8.94
N ILE A 85 -8.06 -3.63 9.08
CA ILE A 85 -9.32 -3.10 9.60
C ILE A 85 -10.21 -2.76 8.42
N SER A 86 -11.41 -3.34 8.38
CA SER A 86 -12.40 -3.05 7.35
C SER A 86 -13.36 -1.96 7.82
N VAL A 87 -13.59 -0.96 6.98
CA VAL A 87 -14.51 0.15 7.25
C VAL A 87 -15.48 0.27 6.10
N LYS A 88 -16.79 0.17 6.37
CA LYS A 88 -17.84 0.32 5.36
C LYS A 88 -18.71 1.53 5.64
N THR A 89 -18.99 2.31 4.62
CA THR A 89 -20.00 3.37 4.62
C THR A 89 -20.99 3.16 3.48
N ASP A 90 -21.87 4.13 3.24
CA ASP A 90 -22.77 4.15 2.11
C ASP A 90 -22.05 4.32 0.76
N VAL A 91 -20.89 5.00 0.75
CA VAL A 91 -20.16 5.36 -0.48
C VAL A 91 -18.70 4.85 -0.54
N LEU A 92 -18.19 4.27 0.55
CA LEU A 92 -16.81 3.76 0.65
C LEU A 92 -16.77 2.36 1.26
N ASP A 93 -15.92 1.49 0.74
CA ASP A 93 -15.44 0.26 1.41
C ASP A 93 -13.92 0.32 1.50
N VAL A 94 -13.38 0.43 2.72
CA VAL A 94 -11.97 0.80 2.97
C VAL A 94 -11.30 -0.27 3.82
N LYS A 95 -10.04 -0.60 3.48
CA LYS A 95 -9.17 -1.43 4.31
C LYS A 95 -7.97 -0.62 4.79
N ILE A 96 -7.80 -0.59 6.10
CA ILE A 96 -6.70 0.10 6.78
C ILE A 96 -5.74 -0.94 7.35
N ASP A 97 -4.45 -0.85 7.02
CA ASP A 97 -3.42 -1.69 7.61
C ASP A 97 -3.04 -1.16 9.00
N THR A 98 -3.10 -2.03 10.01
CA THR A 98 -2.63 -1.69 11.37
C THR A 98 -1.15 -1.33 11.41
N LEU A 99 -0.34 -1.79 10.47
CA LEU A 99 1.04 -1.34 10.30
C LEU A 99 1.05 0.09 9.72
N GLY A 100 1.26 1.07 10.58
CA GLY A 100 1.34 2.49 10.24
C GLY A 100 -0.01 3.17 9.95
N GLY A 101 -1.09 2.41 9.85
CA GLY A 101 -2.42 2.97 9.59
C GLY A 101 -2.54 3.46 8.15
N ASP A 102 -2.12 2.69 7.16
CA ASP A 102 -2.26 3.07 5.75
C ASP A 102 -3.58 2.60 5.18
N VAL A 103 -4.15 3.36 4.24
CA VAL A 103 -5.28 2.89 3.43
C VAL A 103 -4.72 2.08 2.27
N VAL A 104 -4.87 0.76 2.36
CA VAL A 104 -4.29 -0.20 1.41
C VAL A 104 -5.29 -0.76 0.41
N ALA A 105 -6.59 -0.57 0.65
CA ALA A 105 -7.63 -0.78 -0.35
C ALA A 105 -8.80 0.18 -0.13
N LEU A 106 -9.42 0.63 -1.21
CA LEU A 106 -10.59 1.49 -1.19
C LEU A 106 -11.43 1.26 -2.44
N SER A 107 -12.68 0.87 -2.24
CA SER A 107 -13.67 0.69 -3.31
C SER A 107 -14.78 1.73 -3.17
N LEU A 108 -15.42 2.07 -4.28
CA LEU A 108 -16.53 3.02 -4.39
C LEU A 108 -17.81 2.25 -4.78
N PRO A 109 -18.64 1.77 -3.82
CA PRO A 109 -19.76 0.88 -4.10
C PRO A 109 -20.87 1.48 -4.99
N THR A 110 -20.92 2.81 -5.09
CA THR A 110 -21.87 3.55 -5.93
C THR A 110 -21.45 3.63 -7.40
N TYR A 111 -20.24 3.18 -7.74
CA TYR A 111 -19.72 3.17 -9.11
C TYR A 111 -19.37 1.74 -9.52
N THR A 112 -19.71 1.38 -10.76
CA THR A 112 -19.38 0.07 -11.30
C THR A 112 -17.98 0.05 -11.91
N LYS A 113 -17.31 -1.09 -11.83
CA LYS A 113 -15.96 -1.29 -12.40
C LYS A 113 -15.91 -1.05 -13.92
N THR A 114 -16.97 -1.45 -14.62
CA THR A 114 -17.21 -1.20 -16.05
C THR A 114 -18.71 -0.96 -16.27
N VAL A 115 -19.10 -0.50 -17.46
CA VAL A 115 -20.51 -0.17 -17.79
C VAL A 115 -21.46 -1.35 -17.53
N ASP A 116 -21.03 -2.57 -17.82
CA ASP A 116 -21.86 -3.78 -17.68
C ASP A 116 -21.57 -4.58 -16.38
N SER A 117 -20.64 -4.12 -15.53
CA SER A 117 -20.27 -4.82 -14.30
C SER A 117 -21.24 -4.55 -13.16
N LYS A 118 -21.41 -5.54 -12.28
CA LYS A 118 -22.08 -5.40 -10.97
C LYS A 118 -21.11 -5.21 -9.81
N GLU A 119 -19.81 -5.27 -10.08
CA GLU A 119 -18.75 -5.08 -9.10
C GLU A 119 -18.50 -3.58 -8.89
N ALA A 120 -18.20 -3.23 -7.64
CA ALA A 120 -17.78 -1.87 -7.28
C ALA A 120 -16.47 -1.49 -7.98
N PHE A 121 -16.27 -0.20 -8.22
CA PHE A 121 -15.01 0.32 -8.73
C PHE A 121 -13.95 0.36 -7.60
N ASP A 122 -12.82 -0.31 -7.82
CA ASP A 122 -11.68 -0.32 -6.90
C ASP A 122 -10.72 0.84 -7.22
N LEU A 123 -10.66 1.84 -6.35
CA LEU A 123 -9.79 3.00 -6.52
C LEU A 123 -8.37 2.71 -6.03
N LEU A 124 -8.24 2.31 -4.76
CA LEU A 124 -6.97 1.94 -4.13
C LEU A 124 -6.88 0.42 -4.01
N GLU A 125 -5.73 -0.14 -4.35
CA GLU A 125 -5.48 -1.57 -4.40
C GLU A 125 -4.06 -1.89 -3.93
N ASN A 126 -3.88 -3.00 -3.23
CA ASN A 126 -2.56 -3.52 -2.87
C ASN A 126 -2.54 -5.02 -3.15
N ASN A 127 -2.32 -5.37 -4.41
CA ASN A 127 -2.28 -6.76 -4.86
C ASN A 127 -1.18 -6.95 -5.91
N ARG A 128 -1.05 -8.19 -6.41
CA ARG A 128 0.00 -8.56 -7.37
C ARG A 128 -0.13 -7.87 -8.74
N GLN A 129 -1.32 -7.37 -9.07
CA GLN A 129 -1.62 -6.75 -10.35
C GLN A 129 -1.51 -5.22 -10.30
N ARG A 130 -1.82 -4.62 -9.14
CA ARG A 130 -1.83 -3.18 -8.96
C ARG A 130 -1.43 -2.79 -7.54
N LEU A 131 -0.53 -1.82 -7.45
CA LEU A 131 -0.21 -1.12 -6.23
C LEU A 131 -0.67 0.34 -6.36
N PHE A 132 -1.67 0.73 -5.59
CA PHE A 132 -2.07 2.11 -5.38
C PHE A 132 -2.63 2.29 -3.97
N VAL A 133 -1.83 2.86 -3.07
CA VAL A 133 -2.15 2.99 -1.63
C VAL A 133 -1.97 4.43 -1.16
N ALA A 134 -2.70 4.80 -0.09
CA ALA A 134 -2.56 6.08 0.57
C ALA A 134 -1.93 5.90 1.96
N GLN A 135 -0.71 6.41 2.12
CA GLN A 135 0.09 6.28 3.31
C GLN A 135 0.12 7.60 4.08
N SER A 136 0.10 7.52 5.40
CA SER A 136 0.26 8.70 6.25
C SER A 136 0.85 8.32 7.59
N GLY A 137 1.52 9.25 8.26
CA GLY A 137 2.11 8.97 9.55
C GLY A 137 2.81 10.17 10.18
N LEU A 138 3.53 9.89 11.25
CA LEU A 138 4.35 10.85 12.00
C LEU A 138 5.82 10.49 11.83
N ILE A 139 6.60 11.38 11.23
CA ILE A 139 8.06 11.25 11.04
C ILE A 139 8.81 12.32 11.85
N GLY A 140 10.13 12.38 11.71
CA GLY A 140 11.00 13.28 12.47
C GLY A 140 11.46 12.67 13.79
N THR A 141 12.08 13.48 14.64
CA THR A 141 12.83 13.03 15.83
C THR A 141 12.06 12.10 16.78
N HIS A 142 10.77 12.35 16.97
CA HIS A 142 9.89 11.55 17.84
C HIS A 142 8.69 10.95 17.07
N GLY A 143 8.74 10.98 15.73
CA GLY A 143 7.71 10.41 14.88
C GLY A 143 7.76 8.88 14.89
N ALA A 144 6.62 8.23 15.05
CA ALA A 144 6.56 6.77 15.19
C ALA A 144 6.84 6.02 13.87
N ASP A 145 6.60 6.63 12.71
CA ASP A 145 6.67 5.99 11.39
C ASP A 145 8.07 5.93 10.78
N ALA A 146 9.03 6.71 11.29
CA ALA A 146 10.43 6.72 10.81
C ALA A 146 11.42 6.16 11.85
N ARG A 147 10.94 5.29 12.75
CA ARG A 147 11.77 4.71 13.82
C ARG A 147 12.67 3.59 13.30
N PRO A 148 13.83 3.33 13.93
CA PRO A 148 14.70 2.20 13.61
C PRO A 148 14.01 0.84 13.72
N GLU A 149 13.06 0.70 14.65
CA GLU A 149 12.25 -0.52 14.82
C GLU A 149 11.17 -0.69 13.74
N GLY A 150 11.06 0.27 12.82
CA GLY A 150 10.03 0.33 11.79
C GLY A 150 8.77 1.07 12.23
N ARG A 151 7.76 1.00 11.35
CA ARG A 151 6.48 1.68 11.52
C ARG A 151 5.71 1.16 12.75
N PRO A 152 4.87 2.00 13.38
CA PRO A 152 4.08 1.55 14.53
C PRO A 152 3.06 0.51 14.09
N ILE A 153 2.88 -0.52 14.91
CA ILE A 153 1.74 -1.43 14.77
C ILE A 153 0.65 -0.88 15.68
N TYR A 154 -0.36 -0.28 15.07
CA TYR A 154 -1.50 0.28 15.79
C TYR A 154 -2.45 -0.82 16.28
N GLN A 155 -3.08 -0.52 17.41
CA GLN A 155 -4.14 -1.30 18.00
C GLN A 155 -5.48 -0.60 17.74
N SER A 156 -6.51 -1.38 17.38
CA SER A 156 -7.86 -0.86 17.13
C SER A 156 -8.88 -1.59 18.01
N PRO A 157 -9.88 -0.89 18.60
CA PRO A 157 -10.93 -1.53 19.38
C PRO A 157 -11.72 -2.61 18.62
N LYS A 158 -11.84 -2.47 17.29
CA LYS A 158 -12.53 -3.43 16.41
C LYS A 158 -11.73 -3.66 15.14
N ALA A 159 -11.91 -4.82 14.52
CA ALA A 159 -11.39 -5.10 13.18
C ALA A 159 -12.36 -4.70 12.06
N GLN A 160 -13.63 -4.46 12.39
CA GLN A 160 -14.66 -4.04 11.43
C GLN A 160 -15.47 -2.87 11.98
N TYR A 161 -15.69 -1.88 11.12
CA TYR A 161 -16.50 -0.71 11.36
C TYR A 161 -17.51 -0.54 10.23
N SER A 162 -18.73 -0.15 10.57
CA SER A 162 -19.76 0.16 9.58
C SER A 162 -20.51 1.39 10.03
N LEU A 163 -20.70 2.35 9.12
CA LEU A 163 -21.60 3.47 9.34
C LEU A 163 -23.03 2.92 9.25
N VAL A 164 -23.74 2.88 10.37
CA VAL A 164 -25.11 2.33 10.41
C VAL A 164 -26.13 3.39 10.01
N SER A 165 -27.29 2.94 9.51
CA SER A 165 -28.38 3.83 9.13
C SER A 165 -28.77 4.78 10.29
N GLY A 166 -28.85 6.07 10.01
CA GLY A 166 -29.12 7.12 11.00
C GLY A 166 -27.88 7.74 11.66
N GLN A 167 -26.68 7.21 11.44
CA GLN A 167 -25.43 7.87 11.85
C GLN A 167 -24.91 8.77 10.74
N THR A 168 -24.49 9.99 11.10
CA THR A 168 -23.88 10.95 10.18
C THR A 168 -22.37 10.81 10.08
N GLN A 169 -21.73 10.24 11.10
CA GLN A 169 -20.28 10.12 11.20
C GLN A 169 -19.87 8.78 11.83
N LEU A 170 -18.74 8.24 11.36
CA LEU A 170 -18.08 7.06 11.90
C LEU A 170 -16.61 7.41 12.17
N GLN A 171 -16.16 7.15 13.40
CA GLN A 171 -14.76 7.30 13.79
C GLN A 171 -14.10 5.93 13.98
N VAL A 172 -12.89 5.80 13.44
CA VAL A 172 -12.06 4.59 13.52
C VAL A 172 -10.72 4.98 14.18
N PRO A 173 -10.63 4.85 15.51
CA PRO A 173 -9.44 5.22 16.25
C PRO A 173 -8.42 4.08 16.29
N LEU A 174 -7.17 4.42 16.02
CA LEU A 174 -5.99 3.58 16.10
C LEU A 174 -5.07 4.08 17.20
N TYR A 175 -4.61 3.19 18.06
CA TYR A 175 -3.83 3.51 19.25
C TYR A 175 -2.44 2.90 19.19
N PHE A 176 -1.44 3.69 19.55
CA PHE A 176 -0.06 3.23 19.69
C PHE A 176 0.58 3.95 20.86
N THR A 177 1.35 3.23 21.68
CA THR A 177 2.15 3.83 22.75
C THR A 177 3.60 3.50 22.48
N ASP A 178 4.46 4.53 22.43
CA ASP A 178 5.88 4.32 22.23
C ASP A 178 6.59 3.86 23.52
N LYS A 179 7.87 3.54 23.40
CA LYS A 179 8.72 3.10 24.53
C LYS A 179 8.92 4.19 25.60
N ASN A 180 8.72 5.45 25.26
CA ASN A 180 8.86 6.59 26.15
C ASN A 180 7.53 6.97 26.84
N GLY A 181 6.46 6.21 26.60
CA GLY A 181 5.13 6.47 27.16
C GLY A 181 4.35 7.58 26.45
N VAL A 182 4.76 7.99 25.25
CA VAL A 182 3.98 8.90 24.40
C VAL A 182 2.86 8.09 23.74
N GLU A 183 1.62 8.50 24.00
CA GLU A 183 0.44 7.88 23.39
C GLU A 183 0.10 8.62 22.09
N ILE A 184 -0.07 7.88 21.01
CA ILE A 184 -0.44 8.36 19.69
C ILE A 184 -1.79 7.75 19.33
N GLN A 185 -2.78 8.61 19.06
CA GLN A 185 -4.07 8.21 18.54
C GLN A 185 -4.19 8.73 17.11
N LYS A 186 -4.27 7.83 16.13
CA LYS A 186 -4.56 8.15 14.73
C LYS A 186 -6.03 7.86 14.48
N ILE A 187 -6.81 8.86 14.06
CA ILE A 187 -8.26 8.75 13.97
C ILE A 187 -8.68 9.02 12.53
N PHE A 188 -9.31 8.02 11.91
CA PHE A 188 -10.00 8.19 10.64
C PHE A 188 -11.45 8.54 10.90
N THR A 189 -11.93 9.60 10.25
CA THR A 189 -13.32 10.02 10.35
C THR A 189 -13.98 9.96 8.98
N PHE A 190 -15.07 9.23 8.93
CA PHE A 190 -15.91 9.06 7.74
C PHE A 190 -17.24 9.74 7.98
N THR A 191 -17.75 10.41 6.96
CA THR A 191 -19.02 11.14 7.02
C THR A 191 -19.97 10.56 5.97
N GLN A 192 -21.26 10.45 6.31
CA GLN A 192 -22.27 9.89 5.42
C GLN A 192 -22.30 10.62 4.06
N GLY A 193 -22.28 9.87 2.96
CA GLY A 193 -22.32 10.40 1.60
C GLY A 193 -21.07 11.18 1.16
N LYS A 194 -19.99 11.13 1.95
CA LYS A 194 -18.73 11.83 1.69
C LYS A 194 -17.63 10.87 1.28
N TYR A 195 -16.79 11.30 0.35
CA TYR A 195 -15.66 10.53 -0.19
C TYR A 195 -14.32 10.95 0.42
N ASP A 196 -14.26 12.12 1.05
CA ASP A 196 -13.13 12.56 1.86
C ASP A 196 -13.11 11.79 3.20
N ILE A 197 -11.90 11.40 3.60
CA ILE A 197 -11.63 10.71 4.85
C ILE A 197 -10.70 11.62 5.64
N ASP A 198 -11.19 12.14 6.76
CA ASP A 198 -10.36 12.96 7.64
C ASP A 198 -9.40 12.06 8.42
N VAL A 199 -8.12 12.42 8.43
CA VAL A 199 -7.08 11.74 9.23
C VAL A 199 -6.51 12.74 10.22
N SER A 200 -6.70 12.47 11.51
CA SER A 200 -6.18 13.31 12.59
C SER A 200 -5.27 12.52 13.53
N TYR A 201 -4.34 13.24 14.17
CA TYR A 201 -3.44 12.68 15.17
C TYR A 201 -3.63 13.41 16.49
N LYS A 202 -3.83 12.66 17.57
CA LYS A 202 -3.76 13.15 18.95
C LYS A 202 -2.53 12.56 19.62
N ILE A 203 -1.62 13.42 20.03
CA ILE A 203 -0.37 13.04 20.68
C ILE A 203 -0.45 13.46 22.15
N ILE A 204 -0.34 12.48 23.05
CA ILE A 204 -0.36 12.69 24.50
C ILE A 204 1.06 12.43 24.99
N ASN A 205 1.82 13.51 25.12
CA ASN A 205 3.18 13.46 25.67
C ASN A 205 3.15 13.57 27.19
N ARG A 206 3.43 12.47 27.89
CA ARG A 206 3.55 12.42 29.35
C ARG A 206 4.99 12.50 29.85
N SER A 207 5.95 12.66 28.93
CA SER A 207 7.37 12.73 29.27
C SER A 207 7.77 14.12 29.77
N THR A 208 9.00 14.23 30.27
CA THR A 208 9.61 15.49 30.72
C THR A 208 10.25 16.29 29.58
N ALA A 209 10.31 15.75 28.36
CA ALA A 209 10.92 16.37 27.19
C ALA A 209 9.85 16.80 26.17
N PRO A 210 10.09 17.88 25.39
CA PRO A 210 9.17 18.27 24.33
C PRO A 210 9.11 17.22 23.22
N TRP A 211 7.91 16.95 22.71
CA TRP A 211 7.70 16.06 21.58
C TRP A 211 7.82 16.83 20.27
N HIS A 212 8.63 16.33 19.35
CA HIS A 212 8.87 16.93 18.04
C HIS A 212 8.71 15.89 16.93
N GLY A 213 7.75 16.12 16.04
CA GLY A 213 7.51 15.30 14.87
C GLY A 213 6.80 16.09 13.77
N LEU A 214 6.72 15.49 12.59
CA LEU A 214 6.12 16.05 11.38
C LEU A 214 5.07 15.06 10.87
N MET A 215 3.93 15.57 10.41
CA MET A 215 2.99 14.74 9.66
C MET A 215 3.50 14.57 8.23
N PHE A 216 3.33 13.36 7.68
CA PHE A 216 3.48 13.13 6.25
C PHE A 216 2.25 12.42 5.69
N ALA A 217 2.05 12.62 4.39
CA ALA A 217 1.08 11.90 3.59
C ALA A 217 1.68 11.64 2.20
N GLN A 218 1.45 10.45 1.67
CA GLN A 218 1.97 10.02 0.38
C GLN A 218 0.95 9.12 -0.32
N LEU A 219 0.77 9.34 -1.62
CA LEU A 219 0.13 8.37 -2.50
C LEU A 219 1.24 7.56 -3.18
N LYS A 220 1.24 6.25 -2.97
CA LYS A 220 2.20 5.34 -3.59
C LYS A 220 1.48 4.54 -4.65
N ARG A 221 1.94 4.66 -5.89
CA ARG A 221 1.40 3.96 -7.04
C ARG A 221 2.52 3.26 -7.80
N ASP A 222 2.26 2.08 -8.33
CA ASP A 222 3.11 1.48 -9.33
C ASP A 222 3.28 2.40 -10.55
N LEU A 223 4.38 2.23 -11.26
CA LEU A 223 4.55 2.86 -12.56
C LEU A 223 3.57 2.14 -13.49
N ALA A 224 2.53 2.86 -13.90
CA ALA A 224 1.63 2.37 -14.94
C ALA A 224 2.45 2.11 -16.22
N GLU A 225 2.45 0.88 -16.72
CA GLU A 225 2.74 0.59 -18.13
C GLU A 225 1.46 0.69 -18.95
#